data_AF-A0A1F2XIX2-F1
#
_entry.id   AF-A0A1F2XIX2-F1
#
_cell.length_a   1.000
_cell.length_b   1.000
_cell.length_c   1.000
_cell.angle_alpha   90.00
_cell.angle_beta   90.00
_cell.angle_gamma   90.00
#
_symmetry.space_group_name_H-M   'P 1'
#
loop_
_entity.id
_entity.type
_entity.pdbx_description
1 polymer ?
#
loop_
_entity_poly.entity_id
_entity_poly.type
_entity_poly.pdbx_seq_one_letter_code
_entity_poly.pdbx_strand_id
1 'polypeptide(L)'
;MITIEIHSRDLRRARTHSLIQLGSLINKADLLETFGIILGKDLQKDPKMKEPVAALYKGLLVLNEMANSSEVNLSIWAVQGLEALHDSKHKK
;
A
#
# COMPACT_ATOMS: atom_id res chain seq x y z
N MET A 1 9.80 24.91 22.07
CA MET A 1 9.58 23.52 21.64
C MET A 1 8.29 23.03 22.30
N ILE A 2 7.25 22.74 21.51
CA ILE A 2 6.05 22.09 22.05
C ILE A 2 6.34 20.59 22.03
N THR A 3 6.51 20.00 23.20
CA THR A 3 6.60 18.55 23.36
C THR A 3 5.18 18.01 23.28
N ILE A 4 4.80 17.50 22.09
CA ILE A 4 3.53 16.81 21.94
C ILE A 4 3.70 15.44 22.62
N GLU A 5 3.14 15.27 23.81
CA GLU A 5 3.04 13.96 24.46
C GLU A 5 2.06 13.09 23.66
N ILE A 6 2.57 12.40 22.64
CA ILE A 6 1.77 11.49 21.85
C ILE A 6 1.40 10.28 22.74
N HIS A 7 0.15 10.22 23.15
CA HIS A 7 -0.35 9.12 23.96
C HIS A 7 -0.33 7.83 23.15
N SER A 8 -0.05 6.70 23.80
CA SER A 8 0.07 5.38 23.15
C SER A 8 -1.19 4.97 22.36
N ARG A 9 -2.36 5.49 22.73
CA ARG A 9 -3.63 5.31 22.00
C ARG A 9 -3.63 6.05 20.65
N ASP A 10 -3.12 7.28 20.61
CA ASP A 10 -3.06 8.09 19.40
C ASP A 10 -2.07 7.50 18.39
N LEU A 11 -0.93 7.00 18.87
CA LEU A 11 0.03 6.25 18.03
C LEU A 11 -0.60 5.00 17.41
N ARG A 12 -1.35 4.22 18.21
CA ARG A 12 -2.03 3.02 17.71
C ARG A 12 -3.06 3.38 16.65
N ARG A 13 -3.86 4.42 16.89
CA ARG A 13 -4.89 4.88 15.96
C ARG A 13 -4.27 5.36 14.64
N ALA A 14 -3.24 6.19 14.72
CA ALA A 14 -2.51 6.67 13.54
C ALA A 14 -1.94 5.50 12.73
N ARG A 15 -1.29 4.54 13.40
CA ARG A 15 -0.77 3.33 12.73
C ARG A 15 -1.88 2.54 12.02
N THR A 16 -3.01 2.30 12.67
CA THR A 16 -4.14 1.62 12.04
C THR A 16 -4.65 2.37 10.81
N HIS A 17 -4.81 3.70 10.91
CA HIS A 17 -5.25 4.51 9.77
C HIS A 17 -4.25 4.46 8.60
N SER A 18 -2.95 4.55 8.87
CA SER A 18 -1.92 4.42 7.83
C SER A 18 -1.96 3.06 7.13
N LEU A 19 -2.12 1.97 7.89
CA LEU A 19 -2.23 0.62 7.30
C LEU A 19 -3.49 0.48 6.44
N ILE A 20 -4.62 1.05 6.86
CA ILE A 20 -5.85 1.06 6.07
C ILE A 20 -5.66 1.86 4.78
N GLN A 21 -5.02 3.03 4.85
CA GLN A 21 -4.74 3.85 3.68
C GLN A 21 -3.84 3.12 2.68
N LEU A 22 -2.74 2.51 3.14
CA LEU A 22 -1.84 1.72 2.29
C LEU A 22 -2.56 0.52 1.66
N GLY A 23 -3.36 -0.21 2.45
CA GLY A 23 -4.19 -1.31 1.92
C GLY A 23 -5.20 -0.84 0.88
N SER A 24 -5.79 0.34 1.06
CA SER A 24 -6.68 0.95 0.08
C SER A 24 -5.96 1.31 -1.23
N LEU A 25 -4.71 1.77 -1.16
CA LEU A 25 -3.89 2.04 -2.36
C LEU A 25 -3.58 0.75 -3.13
N ILE A 26 -3.21 -0.33 -2.43
CA ILE A 26 -2.99 -1.65 -3.05
C ILE A 26 -4.27 -2.12 -3.78
N ASN A 27 -5.44 -1.95 -3.16
CA ASN A 27 -6.71 -2.29 -3.79
C ASN A 27 -7.05 -1.41 -5.00
N LYS A 28 -6.79 -0.10 -4.92
CA LYS A 28 -7.05 0.84 -6.02
C LYS A 28 -6.12 0.65 -7.23
N ALA A 29 -4.96 0.05 -7.02
CA ALA A 29 -4.03 -0.33 -8.07
C ALA A 29 -4.32 -1.75 -8.62
N ASP A 30 -5.48 -2.33 -8.28
CA ASP A 30 -5.95 -3.66 -8.69
C ASP A 30 -4.98 -4.81 -8.35
N LEU A 31 -4.05 -4.58 -7.43
CA LEU A 31 -3.03 -5.57 -7.08
C LEU A 31 -3.61 -6.75 -6.29
N LEU A 32 -4.68 -6.53 -5.52
CA LEU A 32 -5.33 -7.64 -4.82
C LEU A 32 -5.93 -8.65 -5.80
N GLU A 33 -6.60 -8.17 -6.84
CA GLU A 33 -7.14 -9.03 -7.90
C GLU A 33 -6.00 -9.66 -8.72
N THR A 34 -5.02 -8.86 -9.13
CA THR A 34 -3.86 -9.31 -9.92
C THR A 34 -3.11 -10.46 -9.25
N PHE A 35 -2.91 -10.39 -7.93
CA PHE A 35 -2.22 -11.44 -7.17
C PHE A 35 -3.17 -12.49 -6.56
N GLY A 36 -4.48 -12.41 -6.79
CA GLY A 36 -5.46 -13.36 -6.26
C GLY A 36 -5.63 -13.32 -4.74
N ILE A 37 -5.44 -12.16 -4.11
CA ILE A 37 -5.58 -11.97 -2.66
C ILE A 37 -7.04 -11.69 -2.29
N ILE A 38 -7.58 -12.53 -1.41
CA ILE A 38 -8.96 -12.44 -0.95
C ILE A 38 -9.01 -11.65 0.37
N LEU A 39 -9.69 -10.51 0.36
CA LEU A 39 -9.94 -9.72 1.58
C LEU A 39 -10.92 -10.44 2.53
N GLY A 40 -10.78 -10.18 3.83
CA GLY A 40 -11.62 -10.77 4.87
C GLY A 40 -11.16 -12.16 5.35
N LYS A 41 -10.10 -12.71 4.76
CA LYS A 41 -9.39 -13.90 5.27
C LYS A 41 -8.27 -13.48 6.23
N ASP A 42 -7.98 -14.35 7.20
CA ASP A 42 -6.74 -14.24 7.98
C ASP A 42 -5.59 -14.71 7.08
N LEU A 43 -4.95 -13.75 6.38
CA LEU A 43 -3.88 -14.01 5.41
C LEU A 43 -2.67 -14.74 6.01
N GLN A 44 -2.51 -14.73 7.34
CA GLN A 44 -1.45 -15.44 8.02
C GLN A 44 -1.79 -16.92 8.27
N LYS A 45 -3.08 -17.23 8.40
CA LYS A 45 -3.55 -18.58 8.72
C LYS A 45 -4.12 -19.33 7.53
N ASP A 46 -4.62 -18.62 6.53
CA ASP A 46 -5.18 -19.24 5.33
C ASP A 46 -4.03 -19.75 4.44
N PRO A 47 -3.83 -21.08 4.33
CA PRO A 47 -2.73 -21.62 3.54
C PRO A 47 -2.84 -21.26 2.05
N LYS A 48 -4.06 -21.02 1.54
CA LYS A 48 -4.28 -20.62 0.14
C LYS A 48 -3.79 -19.21 -0.14
N MET A 49 -3.64 -18.36 0.89
CA MET A 49 -3.18 -16.98 0.76
C MET A 49 -1.67 -16.86 0.85
N LYS A 50 -0.95 -17.92 1.26
CA LYS A 50 0.50 -17.90 1.44
C LYS A 50 1.25 -17.53 0.15
N GLU A 51 0.92 -18.20 -0.95
CA GLU A 51 1.55 -17.94 -2.26
C GLU A 51 1.15 -16.57 -2.85
N PRO A 52 -0.15 -16.19 -2.91
CA PRO A 52 -0.57 -14.84 -3.28
C PRO A 52 0.16 -13.71 -2.54
N VAL A 53 0.25 -13.82 -1.22
CA VAL A 53 0.92 -12.81 -0.37
C VAL A 53 2.43 -12.77 -0.65
N ALA A 54 3.07 -13.93 -0.83
CA ALA A 54 4.48 -14.00 -1.18
C ALA A 54 4.75 -13.38 -2.57
N ALA A 55 3.86 -13.61 -3.54
CA ALA A 55 3.95 -13.02 -4.87
C ALA A 55 3.82 -11.49 -4.82
N LEU A 56 2.83 -10.97 -4.11
CA LEU A 56 2.70 -9.52 -3.87
C LEU A 56 3.97 -8.96 -3.21
N TYR A 57 4.52 -9.65 -2.21
CA TYR A 57 5.75 -9.23 -1.55
C TYR A 57 6.93 -9.16 -2.54
N LYS A 58 7.11 -10.14 -3.42
CA LYS A 58 8.16 -10.08 -4.45
C LYS A 58 7.93 -8.90 -5.41
N GLY A 59 6.70 -8.62 -5.81
CA GLY A 59 6.37 -7.44 -6.62
C GLY A 59 6.77 -6.13 -5.94
N LEU A 60 6.52 -6.01 -4.63
CA LEU A 60 6.94 -4.84 -3.84
C LEU A 60 8.47 -4.71 -3.73
N LEU A 61 9.20 -5.83 -3.66
CA LEU A 61 10.67 -5.81 -3.70
C LEU A 61 11.18 -5.26 -5.03
N VAL A 62 10.60 -5.71 -6.16
CA VAL A 62 10.95 -5.18 -7.49
C VAL A 62 10.62 -3.70 -7.60
N LEU A 63 9.45 -3.27 -7.11
CA LEU A 63 9.09 -1.85 -7.06
C LEU A 63 10.10 -1.02 -6.25
N ASN A 64 10.57 -1.55 -5.12
CA ASN A 64 11.58 -0.90 -4.31
C ASN A 64 12.94 -0.81 -5.04
N GLU A 65 13.36 -1.86 -5.74
CA GLU A 65 14.56 -1.84 -6.58
C GLU A 65 14.45 -0.76 -7.66
N MET A 66 13.32 -0.70 -8.37
CA MET A 66 13.05 0.32 -9.39
C MET A 66 13.09 1.74 -8.79
N ALA A 67 12.41 1.95 -7.65
CA ALA A 67 12.32 3.24 -6.98
C ALA A 67 13.67 3.80 -6.51
N ASN A 68 14.67 2.93 -6.29
CA ASN A 68 16.03 3.30 -5.91
C ASN A 68 17.02 3.29 -7.09
N SER A 69 16.56 2.98 -8.30
CA SER A 69 17.39 3.04 -9.51
C SER A 69 17.57 4.49 -9.98
N SER A 70 18.59 4.74 -10.80
CA SER A 70 18.77 6.03 -11.47
C SER A 70 17.74 6.32 -12.56
N GLU A 71 16.93 5.32 -12.94
CA GLU A 71 15.94 5.42 -14.02
C GLU A 71 14.61 6.01 -13.55
N VAL A 72 14.36 5.97 -12.23
CA VAL A 72 13.11 6.46 -11.64
C VAL A 72 13.32 7.81 -10.99
N ASN A 73 12.49 8.78 -11.39
CA ASN A 73 12.37 10.05 -10.69
C ASN A 73 11.11 10.02 -9.80
N LEU A 74 11.29 9.90 -8.49
CA LEU A 74 10.20 9.81 -7.52
C LEU A 74 9.30 11.05 -7.51
N SER A 75 9.82 12.23 -7.84
CA SER A 75 9.00 13.45 -7.94
C SER A 75 8.03 13.37 -9.12
N ILE A 76 8.46 12.81 -10.26
CA ILE A 76 7.58 12.59 -11.40
C ILE A 76 6.50 11.56 -11.06
N TRP A 77 6.87 10.45 -10.41
CA TRP A 77 5.90 9.44 -9.96
C TRP A 77 4.88 9.99 -8.98
N ALA A 78 5.28 10.92 -8.09
CA ALA A 78 4.35 11.56 -7.18
C ALA A 78 3.28 12.37 -7.94
N VAL A 79 3.68 13.14 -8.96
CA VAL A 79 2.74 13.91 -9.79
C VAL A 79 1.79 12.97 -10.55
N GLN A 80 2.34 11.98 -11.25
CA GLN A 80 1.54 11.01 -12.01
C GLN A 80 0.60 10.20 -11.11
N GLY A 81 1.06 9.83 -9.90
CA GLY A 81 0.26 9.13 -8.93
C GLY A 81 -0.90 9.97 -8.39
N LEU A 82 -0.69 11.27 -8.17
CA LEU A 82 -1.76 12.20 -7.77
C LEU A 82 -2.83 12.33 -8.86
N GLU A 83 -2.42 12.45 -10.13
CA GLU A 83 -3.33 12.47 -11.29
C GLU A 83 -4.14 11.17 -11.38
N ALA A 84 -3.49 10.01 -11.32
CA ALA A 84 -4.17 8.72 -11.34
C ALA A 84 -5.17 8.56 -10.17
N LEU A 85 -4.80 9.02 -8.96
CA LEU A 85 -5.69 9.00 -7.81
C LEU A 85 -6.89 9.94 -7.97
N HIS A 86 -6.70 11.10 -8.60
CA HIS A 86 -7.79 12.00 -8.94
C HIS A 86 -8.76 11.36 -9.94
N ASP A 87 -8.24 10.78 -11.03
CA ASP A 87 -9.06 10.17 -12.08
C ASP A 87 -9.81 8.93 -11.59
N SER A 88 -9.23 8.16 -10.67
CA SER A 88 -9.91 7.03 -10.02
C SER A 88 -11.17 7.44 -9.24
N LYS A 89 -11.29 8.70 -8.81
CA LYS A 89 -12.48 9.21 -8.10
C LYS A 89 -13.63 9.55 -9.04
N HIS A 90 -13.35 9.84 -10.31
CA HIS A 90 -14.33 10.23 -11.32
C HIS A 90 -14.87 9.06 -12.15
N LYS A 91 -14.26 7.87 -12.02
CA LYS A 91 -14.70 6.62 -12.66
C LYS A 91 -15.74 5.82 -11.83
N LYS A 92 -16.36 6.43 -10.83
CA LYS A 92 -17.38 5.79 -9.98
C LYS A 92 -18.79 6.25 -10.32
#